data_AF-A0A6G0VW29-F1
#
_entry.id   AF-A0A6G0VW29-F1
#
_cell.length_a   1.000
_cell.length_b   1.000
_cell.length_c   1.000
_cell.angle_alpha   90.00
_cell.angle_beta   90.00
_cell.angle_gamma   90.00
#
_symmetry.space_group_name_H-M   'P 1'
#
loop_
_entity.id
_entity.type
_entity.pdbx_description
1 polymer ?
#
loop_
_entity_poly.entity_id
_entity_poly.type
_entity_poly.pdbx_seq_one_letter_code
_entity_poly.pdbx_strand_id
1 'polypeptide(L)'
;MGKCSVRDDWFLKSDGHNNCNTISEWARKHSDDQLRLAATSTTVQSSELKEKDNSGIHLYSVCDKSVISEVMWAFKCIVSIFSFSASDGITDLFQCMFSNALPKGFSISRSKMKYIITDAIGPYFQQQLYKDVTNEYYSIIYDETTNSSGNKELQILIRYYSSLKNMVLSQHLVTYFIGKASAEILFEKIIQALDQANLPLSKMLMLGSDGPNVNKKVACLMNEEVVTCVEELDPPILHFIKHVPSRWLTIYNSSKRLIENWTAVEKYFLDFIPKEKSSLLSTNSYKKIKEALITPNMKCEVLFLQSSSQIFTNYTGNIEKIQEEFKILKIREKDILIFLKNAQQHYLAACPTERFKNRSISQFLTICKHLPFYVETDVLINEWTLLKLEKDDEKSAELRIDHYWKQFFTKTNLSGGEKYPNVSKIVKACLSLVHGSADIERSFSCSVLITKELINMARGAYLHYKDYLEDKKKIQEQNKKTEEEELDKTLLFEEQQKQLKEDKNNIIEKEKKRHAADKLFFEANKRLKTAVSNNNIAEVEIAQAMLDGVNNNSQRRRNQEKRSRHSSKYIGKKENKAHR
;
A
#
# COMPACT_ATOMS: atom_id res chain seq x y z
N MET A 1 36.75 -14.44 -34.48
CA MET A 1 36.72 -13.26 -35.36
C MET A 1 37.36 -13.64 -36.68
N GLY A 2 36.57 -13.85 -37.74
CA GLY A 2 37.07 -14.15 -39.08
C GLY A 2 37.53 -12.87 -39.78
N LYS A 3 38.67 -12.92 -40.48
CA LYS A 3 39.23 -11.80 -41.24
C LYS A 3 38.27 -11.37 -42.35
N CYS A 4 37.65 -10.20 -42.23
CA CYS A 4 36.97 -9.54 -43.33
C CYS A 4 38.01 -8.75 -44.13
N SER A 5 38.31 -9.16 -45.36
CA SER A 5 39.15 -8.37 -46.28
C SER A 5 38.29 -7.31 -46.95
N VAL A 6 38.59 -6.04 -46.69
CA VAL A 6 38.01 -4.89 -47.39
C VAL A 6 38.67 -4.78 -48.76
N ARG A 7 37.90 -4.66 -49.84
CA ARG A 7 38.41 -4.34 -51.18
C ARG A 7 38.17 -2.86 -51.48
N ASP A 8 39.14 -2.23 -52.13
CA ASP A 8 39.16 -0.78 -52.40
C ASP A 8 38.09 -0.32 -53.41
N ASP A 9 37.50 -1.25 -54.15
CA ASP A 9 36.40 -1.01 -55.09
C ASP A 9 35.06 -0.70 -54.40
N TRP A 10 34.93 -0.90 -53.07
CA TRP A 10 33.73 -0.55 -52.29
C TRP A 10 33.48 0.95 -52.12
N PHE A 11 34.48 1.79 -52.39
CA PHE A 11 34.39 3.24 -52.20
C PHE A 11 34.09 4.03 -53.48
N LEU A 12 33.96 3.36 -54.63
CA LEU A 12 33.68 4.01 -55.92
C LEU A 12 32.20 3.85 -56.28
N LYS A 13 31.39 4.90 -56.07
CA LYS A 13 30.00 4.96 -56.55
C LYS A 13 29.93 5.66 -57.92
N SER A 14 29.63 4.83 -58.91
CA SER A 14 29.32 5.08 -60.31
C SER A 14 28.09 5.87 -60.72
N ASP A 15 27.17 6.26 -59.82
CA ASP A 15 25.80 6.54 -60.28
C ASP A 15 25.36 7.95 -59.87
N GLY A 16 25.56 8.89 -60.78
CA GLY A 16 25.07 10.25 -60.67
C GLY A 16 23.56 10.30 -60.81
N HIS A 17 22.83 10.34 -59.69
CA HIS A 17 21.55 11.04 -59.56
C HIS A 17 21.25 11.30 -58.08
N ASN A 18 21.17 12.58 -57.72
CA ASN A 18 20.83 13.08 -56.38
C ASN A 18 19.37 12.79 -56.02
N ASN A 19 19.11 11.66 -55.37
CA ASN A 19 17.90 11.48 -54.56
C ASN A 19 18.22 10.67 -53.31
N CYS A 20 18.35 11.36 -52.17
CA CYS A 20 18.80 10.83 -50.88
C CYS A 20 17.81 9.94 -50.12
N ASN A 21 16.76 9.40 -50.78
CA ASN A 21 15.73 8.58 -50.13
C ASN A 21 15.58 7.16 -50.68
N THR A 22 16.48 6.69 -51.55
CA THR A 22 16.44 5.31 -52.07
C THR A 22 17.71 4.56 -51.73
N ILE A 23 17.57 3.51 -50.90
CA ILE A 23 18.61 2.51 -50.66
C ILE A 23 19.07 1.97 -52.02
N SER A 24 20.35 2.18 -52.37
CA SER A 24 20.92 1.75 -53.66
C SER A 24 20.67 0.26 -53.89
N GLU A 25 20.38 -0.15 -55.13
CA GLU A 25 20.07 -1.55 -55.47
C GLU A 25 21.15 -2.55 -55.02
N TRP A 26 22.39 -2.10 -54.92
CA TRP A 26 23.51 -2.85 -54.32
C TRP A 26 23.26 -3.30 -52.87
N ALA A 27 22.58 -2.50 -52.05
CA ALA A 27 22.23 -2.81 -50.66
C ALA A 27 20.96 -3.69 -50.53
N ARG A 28 20.28 -4.01 -51.65
CA ARG A 28 19.19 -5.02 -51.69
C ARG A 28 19.70 -6.43 -52.00
N LYS A 29 20.92 -6.61 -52.50
CA LYS A 29 21.49 -7.91 -52.89
C LYS A 29 22.09 -8.73 -51.74
N HIS A 30 22.12 -8.19 -50.52
CA HIS A 30 22.78 -8.81 -49.37
C HIS A 30 21.74 -9.38 -48.37
N SER A 31 22.05 -10.52 -47.74
CA SER A 31 21.13 -11.23 -46.83
C SER A 31 20.73 -10.37 -45.62
N ASP A 32 19.53 -10.61 -45.09
CA ASP A 32 18.97 -9.86 -43.95
C ASP A 32 19.81 -9.98 -42.66
N ASP A 33 20.75 -10.94 -42.61
CA ASP A 33 21.68 -11.18 -41.51
C ASP A 33 22.91 -10.24 -41.51
N GLN A 34 23.09 -9.39 -42.53
CA GLN A 34 24.26 -8.50 -42.62
C GLN A 34 24.03 -7.15 -41.89
N LEU A 35 25.04 -6.76 -41.10
CA LEU A 35 25.14 -5.47 -40.43
C LEU A 35 25.28 -4.33 -41.45
N ARG A 36 24.43 -3.29 -41.34
CA ARG A 36 24.39 -2.15 -42.26
C ARG A 36 24.94 -0.90 -41.58
N LEU A 37 25.75 -0.10 -42.28
CA LEU A 37 26.11 1.25 -41.82
C LEU A 37 25.03 2.26 -42.25
N ALA A 38 24.54 3.07 -41.31
CA ALA A 38 23.70 4.24 -41.60
C ALA A 38 24.23 5.48 -40.86
N ALA A 39 24.38 6.58 -41.59
CA ALA A 39 24.61 7.90 -41.00
C ALA A 39 23.26 8.60 -40.83
N THR A 40 22.90 8.95 -39.60
CA THR A 40 21.66 9.70 -39.32
C THR A 40 21.91 11.20 -39.50
N SER A 41 21.33 11.81 -40.54
CA SER A 41 21.17 13.26 -40.63
C SER A 41 19.84 13.66 -40.00
N THR A 42 19.86 14.16 -38.76
CA THR A 42 18.65 14.56 -38.05
C THR A 42 18.11 15.87 -38.64
N THR A 43 17.02 15.82 -39.42
CA THR A 43 16.19 17.01 -39.69
C THR A 43 15.14 17.09 -38.59
N VAL A 44 15.43 17.84 -37.53
CA VAL A 44 14.50 18.04 -36.41
C VAL A 44 13.39 19.00 -36.83
N GLN A 45 12.15 18.52 -36.92
CA GLN A 45 10.95 19.34 -36.71
C GLN A 45 10.21 18.84 -35.48
N SER A 46 10.64 19.29 -34.30
CA SER A 46 9.76 19.51 -33.14
C SER A 46 10.59 20.03 -31.97
N SER A 47 10.16 21.16 -31.42
CA SER A 47 10.67 21.82 -30.23
C SER A 47 10.40 21.00 -28.98
N GLU A 48 11.45 20.51 -28.30
CA GLU A 48 11.71 20.69 -26.86
C GLU A 48 12.86 19.78 -26.38
N LEU A 49 13.81 20.41 -25.67
CA LEU A 49 14.95 19.87 -24.91
C LEU A 49 16.09 19.19 -25.69
N LYS A 50 17.22 19.90 -25.75
CA LYS A 50 18.49 19.52 -26.38
C LYS A 50 19.19 18.37 -25.62
N GLU A 51 19.10 17.15 -26.12
CA GLU A 51 20.14 16.14 -25.88
C GLU A 51 21.31 16.37 -26.85
N LYS A 52 22.54 16.09 -26.39
CA LYS A 52 23.77 16.25 -27.19
C LYS A 52 23.66 15.49 -28.51
N ASP A 53 23.86 16.21 -29.62
CA ASP A 53 23.95 15.69 -30.98
C ASP A 53 24.97 14.55 -31.09
N ASN A 54 24.49 13.31 -31.16
CA ASN A 54 25.30 12.15 -31.48
C ASN A 54 25.20 11.88 -32.99
N SER A 55 25.89 12.70 -33.80
CA SER A 55 26.06 12.45 -35.23
C SER A 55 27.07 11.32 -35.44
N GLY A 56 26.65 10.09 -35.15
CA GLY A 56 27.44 8.88 -35.29
C GLY A 56 27.03 8.05 -36.51
N ILE A 57 28.01 7.38 -37.12
CA ILE A 57 27.75 6.25 -38.02
C ILE A 57 27.28 5.08 -37.14
N HIS A 58 26.05 4.63 -37.32
CA HIS A 58 25.47 3.51 -36.57
C HIS A 58 25.45 2.25 -37.42
N LEU A 59 25.76 1.12 -36.77
CA LEU A 59 25.63 -0.20 -37.36
C LEU A 59 24.25 -0.77 -36.97
N TYR A 60 23.44 -1.13 -37.96
CA TYR A 60 22.06 -1.59 -37.77
C TYR A 60 21.79 -2.86 -38.59
N SER A 61 21.15 -3.87 -38.00
CA SER A 61 20.66 -5.06 -38.69
C SER A 61 19.15 -4.97 -38.92
N VAL A 62 18.65 -5.51 -40.03
CA VAL A 62 17.19 -5.61 -40.29
C VAL A 62 16.51 -6.46 -39.21
N CYS A 63 17.23 -7.42 -38.63
CA CYS A 63 16.79 -8.24 -37.50
C CYS A 63 16.67 -7.45 -36.17
N ASP A 64 17.21 -6.23 -36.07
CA ASP A 64 17.14 -5.48 -34.81
C ASP A 64 15.69 -5.16 -34.43
N LYS A 65 14.81 -4.92 -35.41
CA LYS A 65 13.38 -4.70 -35.14
C LYS A 65 12.70 -5.94 -34.56
N SER A 66 12.98 -7.13 -35.11
CA SER A 66 12.40 -8.37 -34.58
C SER A 66 12.96 -8.68 -33.19
N VAL A 67 14.27 -8.55 -32.99
CA VAL A 67 14.92 -8.75 -31.69
C VAL A 67 14.39 -7.77 -30.65
N ILE A 68 14.26 -6.48 -30.97
CA ILE A 68 13.68 -5.48 -30.05
C ILE A 68 12.24 -5.87 -29.69
N SER A 69 11.41 -6.25 -30.66
CA SER A 69 10.03 -6.70 -30.38
C SER A 69 9.98 -7.95 -29.50
N GLU A 70 10.88 -8.92 -29.71
CA GLU A 70 10.98 -10.13 -28.91
C GLU A 70 11.43 -9.85 -27.47
N VAL A 71 12.42 -8.98 -27.30
CA VAL A 71 12.89 -8.52 -25.98
C VAL A 71 11.81 -7.70 -25.28
N MET A 72 11.08 -6.85 -25.99
CA MET A 72 9.94 -6.11 -25.43
C MET A 72 8.82 -7.04 -24.97
N TRP A 73 8.52 -8.09 -25.75
CA TRP A 73 7.58 -9.13 -25.34
C TRP A 73 8.09 -9.88 -24.10
N ALA A 74 9.40 -10.18 -24.02
CA ALA A 74 10.01 -10.78 -22.85
C ALA A 74 9.87 -9.90 -21.60
N PHE A 75 10.15 -8.60 -21.70
CA PHE A 75 9.91 -7.66 -20.60
C PHE A 75 8.43 -7.61 -20.20
N LYS A 76 7.51 -7.59 -21.17
CA LYS A 76 6.08 -7.62 -20.90
C LYS A 76 5.67 -8.88 -20.13
N CYS A 77 6.20 -10.03 -20.53
CA CYS A 77 5.99 -11.30 -19.83
C CYS A 77 6.56 -11.28 -18.41
N ILE A 78 7.75 -10.72 -18.19
CA ILE A 78 8.35 -10.59 -16.85
C ILE A 78 7.50 -9.68 -15.96
N VAL A 79 7.21 -8.45 -16.42
CA VAL A 79 6.45 -7.45 -15.64
C VAL A 79 5.03 -7.92 -15.33
N SER A 80 4.42 -8.67 -16.26
CA SER A 80 3.05 -9.17 -16.09
C SER A 80 3.00 -10.59 -15.52
N ILE A 81 4.16 -11.20 -15.23
CA ILE A 81 4.31 -12.53 -14.63
C ILE A 81 3.58 -13.60 -15.45
N PHE A 82 3.79 -13.56 -16.76
CA PHE A 82 3.25 -14.57 -17.66
C PHE A 82 4.11 -15.83 -17.64
N SER A 83 3.45 -16.99 -17.71
CA SER A 83 4.14 -18.25 -17.99
C SER A 83 4.86 -18.15 -19.33
N PHE A 84 6.03 -18.77 -19.47
CA PHE A 84 6.70 -18.87 -20.78
C PHE A 84 5.81 -19.49 -21.86
N SER A 85 4.88 -20.38 -21.46
CA SER A 85 3.87 -20.96 -22.35
C SER A 85 2.94 -19.92 -22.98
N ALA A 86 2.79 -18.74 -22.38
CA ALA A 86 2.03 -17.64 -22.94
C ALA A 86 2.65 -17.07 -24.22
N SER A 87 3.89 -17.46 -24.56
CA SER A 87 4.55 -17.07 -25.81
C SER A 87 4.25 -18.04 -26.96
N ASP A 88 3.68 -19.21 -26.69
CA ASP A 88 3.32 -20.16 -27.75
C ASP A 88 2.11 -19.63 -28.54
N GLY A 89 2.20 -19.62 -29.87
CA GLY A 89 1.15 -19.09 -30.76
C GLY A 89 1.05 -17.55 -30.83
N ILE A 90 1.86 -16.81 -30.07
CA ILE A 90 1.84 -15.33 -30.09
C ILE A 90 2.27 -14.77 -31.45
N THR A 91 3.23 -15.42 -32.10
CA THR A 91 3.69 -15.01 -33.43
C THR A 91 2.51 -14.99 -34.42
N ASP A 92 1.75 -16.08 -34.48
CA ASP A 92 0.60 -16.20 -35.39
C ASP A 92 -0.53 -15.25 -34.98
N LEU A 93 -0.80 -15.13 -33.67
CA LEU A 93 -1.79 -14.20 -33.15
C LEU A 93 -1.48 -12.75 -33.53
N PHE A 94 -0.22 -12.32 -33.37
CA PHE A 94 0.19 -10.96 -33.73
C PHE A 94 0.16 -10.72 -35.23
N GLN A 95 0.47 -11.72 -36.05
CA GLN A 95 0.28 -11.62 -37.49
C GLN A 95 -1.21 -11.45 -37.86
N CYS A 96 -2.12 -12.16 -37.20
CA CYS A 96 -3.56 -11.99 -37.40
C CYS A 96 -4.07 -10.62 -36.93
N MET A 97 -3.59 -10.13 -35.78
CA MET A 97 -4.01 -8.85 -35.21
C MET A 97 -3.38 -7.65 -35.96
N PHE A 98 -2.16 -7.81 -36.47
CA PHE A 98 -1.34 -6.73 -37.00
C PHE A 98 -0.63 -7.15 -38.30
N SER A 99 -1.42 -7.52 -39.30
CA SER A 99 -1.01 -8.16 -40.55
C SER A 99 0.14 -7.50 -41.32
N ASN A 100 0.39 -6.21 -41.15
CA ASN A 100 1.50 -5.49 -41.81
C ASN A 100 2.45 -4.75 -40.85
N ALA A 101 2.29 -4.88 -39.53
CA ALA A 101 3.08 -4.11 -38.56
C ALA A 101 4.14 -4.95 -37.82
N LEU A 102 4.08 -6.28 -37.93
CA LEU A 102 5.04 -7.16 -37.28
C LEU A 102 6.38 -7.17 -38.05
N PRO A 103 7.53 -7.00 -37.37
CA PRO A 103 8.83 -7.09 -38.03
C PRO A 103 9.04 -8.42 -38.74
N LYS A 104 9.68 -8.37 -39.91
CA LYS A 104 10.11 -9.59 -40.62
C LYS A 104 11.05 -10.40 -39.71
N GLY A 105 10.78 -11.69 -39.59
CA GLY A 105 11.57 -12.60 -38.74
C GLY A 105 11.23 -12.56 -37.25
N PHE A 106 10.22 -11.79 -36.81
CA PHE A 106 9.70 -11.94 -35.45
C PHE A 106 9.18 -13.37 -35.26
N SER A 107 9.76 -14.06 -34.29
CA SER A 107 9.32 -15.38 -33.87
C SER A 107 9.56 -15.50 -32.39
N ILE A 108 8.51 -15.73 -31.63
CA ILE A 108 8.61 -16.01 -30.21
C ILE A 108 7.85 -17.29 -29.89
N SER A 109 8.47 -18.12 -29.04
CA SER A 109 7.94 -19.36 -28.51
C SER A 109 8.38 -19.50 -27.06
N ARG A 110 7.82 -20.46 -26.31
CA ARG A 110 8.26 -20.73 -24.93
C ARG A 110 9.77 -20.96 -24.81
N SER A 111 10.36 -21.68 -25.76
CA SER A 111 11.79 -22.03 -25.73
C SER A 111 12.64 -20.80 -25.99
N LYS A 112 12.28 -20.01 -27.02
CA LYS A 112 13.02 -18.79 -27.32
C LYS A 112 12.87 -17.74 -26.22
N MET A 113 11.67 -17.61 -25.64
CA MET A 113 11.42 -16.76 -24.47
C MET A 113 12.33 -17.14 -23.29
N LYS A 114 12.44 -18.44 -22.99
CA LYS A 114 13.34 -18.95 -21.97
C LYS A 114 14.78 -18.50 -22.24
N TYR A 115 15.31 -18.78 -23.44
CA TYR A 115 16.68 -18.41 -23.81
C TYR A 115 16.93 -16.89 -23.76
N ILE A 116 16.00 -16.08 -24.27
CA ILE A 116 16.10 -14.61 -24.20
C ILE A 116 16.24 -14.16 -22.74
N ILE A 117 15.45 -14.74 -21.83
CA ILE A 117 15.47 -14.34 -20.42
C ILE A 117 16.69 -14.90 -19.69
N THR A 118 16.99 -16.20 -19.83
CA THR A 118 18.03 -16.88 -19.04
C THR A 118 19.44 -16.62 -19.55
N ASP A 119 19.61 -16.46 -20.86
CA ASP A 119 20.95 -16.46 -21.48
C ASP A 119 21.34 -15.08 -22.02
N ALA A 120 20.38 -14.17 -22.22
CA ALA A 120 20.65 -12.79 -22.67
C ALA A 120 20.31 -11.74 -21.61
N ILE A 121 19.02 -11.58 -21.27
CA ILE A 121 18.55 -10.50 -20.40
C ILE A 121 19.05 -10.66 -18.96
N GLY A 122 18.92 -11.86 -18.38
CA GLY A 122 19.35 -12.17 -17.01
C GLY A 122 20.84 -11.86 -16.78
N PRO A 123 21.76 -12.47 -17.57
CA PRO A 123 23.19 -12.20 -17.46
C PRO A 123 23.55 -10.73 -17.66
N TYR A 124 22.87 -10.02 -18.58
CA TYR A 124 23.08 -8.59 -18.77
C TYR A 124 22.77 -7.79 -17.50
N PHE A 125 21.59 -7.96 -16.90
CA PHE A 125 21.23 -7.24 -15.67
C PHE A 125 22.06 -7.65 -14.46
N GLN A 126 22.48 -8.92 -14.39
CA GLN A 126 23.41 -9.39 -13.36
C GLN A 126 24.77 -8.69 -13.48
N GLN A 127 25.31 -8.54 -14.69
CA GLN A 127 26.53 -7.75 -14.89
C GLN A 127 26.34 -6.26 -14.55
N GLN A 128 25.16 -5.69 -14.82
CA GLN A 128 24.86 -4.30 -14.41
C GLN A 128 24.82 -4.18 -12.88
N LEU A 129 24.24 -5.15 -12.18
CA LEU A 129 24.26 -5.22 -10.72
C LEU A 129 25.69 -5.27 -10.20
N TYR A 130 26.54 -6.15 -10.74
CA TYR A 130 27.94 -6.28 -10.34
C TYR A 130 28.71 -4.97 -10.52
N LYS A 131 28.55 -4.31 -11.67
CA LYS A 131 29.18 -3.01 -11.94
C LYS A 131 28.74 -1.92 -10.96
N ASP A 132 27.46 -1.88 -10.60
CA ASP A 132 26.91 -0.88 -9.67
C ASP A 132 27.43 -1.10 -8.24
N VAL A 133 27.62 -2.35 -7.80
CA VAL A 133 28.05 -2.65 -6.43
C VAL A 133 29.56 -2.74 -6.24
N THR A 134 30.36 -2.94 -7.30
CA THR A 134 31.83 -3.18 -7.23
C THR A 134 32.57 -2.19 -6.33
N ASN A 135 32.16 -0.92 -6.35
CA ASN A 135 32.81 0.15 -5.59
C ASN A 135 32.12 0.53 -4.28
N GLU A 136 31.00 -0.11 -3.95
CA GLU A 136 30.16 0.23 -2.80
C GLU A 136 30.38 -0.73 -1.63
N TYR A 137 30.06 -0.26 -0.42
CA TYR A 137 29.92 -1.14 0.73
C TYR A 137 28.54 -1.79 0.73
N TYR A 138 28.46 -3.05 1.13
CA TYR A 138 27.25 -3.84 0.97
C TYR A 138 26.95 -4.73 2.18
N SER A 139 25.69 -5.11 2.34
CA SER A 139 25.25 -6.15 3.26
C SER A 139 24.69 -7.33 2.48
N ILE A 140 24.97 -8.55 2.95
CA ILE A 140 24.35 -9.76 2.42
C ILE A 140 23.19 -10.15 3.31
N ILE A 141 22.05 -10.49 2.69
CA ILE A 141 20.89 -11.03 3.37
C ILE A 141 20.64 -12.41 2.79
N TYR A 142 20.47 -13.43 3.62
CA TYR A 142 20.14 -14.76 3.15
C TYR A 142 18.99 -15.38 3.94
N ASP A 143 18.22 -16.23 3.27
CA ASP A 143 17.14 -17.01 3.87
C ASP A 143 17.09 -18.42 3.27
N GLU A 144 16.76 -19.39 4.11
CA GLU A 144 16.55 -20.78 3.70
C GLU A 144 15.07 -21.09 3.70
N THR A 145 14.55 -21.48 2.54
CA THR A 145 13.15 -21.89 2.40
C THR A 145 13.08 -23.29 1.83
N THR A 146 11.99 -24.00 2.12
CA THR A 146 11.72 -25.30 1.50
C THR A 146 10.59 -25.13 0.49
N ASN A 147 10.85 -25.51 -0.75
CA ASN A 147 9.87 -25.38 -1.83
C ASN A 147 8.80 -26.47 -1.77
N SER A 148 7.78 -26.35 -2.62
CA SER A 148 6.66 -27.31 -2.69
C SER A 148 7.09 -28.72 -3.10
N SER A 149 8.27 -28.87 -3.69
CA SER A 149 8.87 -30.17 -4.06
C SER A 149 9.73 -30.77 -2.94
N GLY A 150 9.81 -30.11 -1.78
CA GLY A 150 10.62 -30.56 -0.64
C GLY A 150 12.12 -30.26 -0.76
N ASN A 151 12.56 -29.57 -1.81
CA ASN A 151 13.94 -29.14 -1.97
C ASN A 151 14.18 -27.86 -1.17
N LYS A 152 15.35 -27.77 -0.53
CA LYS A 152 15.75 -26.54 0.17
C LYS A 152 16.35 -25.55 -0.82
N GLU A 153 15.97 -24.29 -0.68
CA GLU A 153 16.40 -23.17 -1.50
C GLU A 153 17.05 -22.13 -0.60
N LEU A 154 18.32 -21.83 -0.86
CA LEU A 154 19.03 -20.72 -0.25
C LEU A 154 18.92 -19.52 -1.18
N GLN A 155 18.21 -18.49 -0.74
CA GLN A 155 18.12 -17.22 -1.47
C GLN A 155 19.08 -16.21 -0.86
N ILE A 156 19.85 -15.52 -1.70
CA ILE A 156 20.81 -14.50 -1.29
C ILE A 156 20.44 -13.18 -1.97
N LEU A 157 20.27 -12.15 -1.16
CA LEU A 157 20.07 -10.77 -1.59
C LEU A 157 21.29 -9.94 -1.19
N ILE A 158 21.55 -8.89 -1.97
CA ILE A 158 22.53 -7.86 -1.67
C ILE A 158 21.83 -6.53 -1.43
N ARG A 159 22.23 -5.85 -0.35
CA ARG A 159 21.77 -4.49 -0.02
C ARG A 159 22.94 -3.53 -0.03
N TYR A 160 22.82 -2.44 -0.77
CA TYR A 160 23.85 -1.41 -0.89
C TYR A 160 23.22 -0.07 -1.30
N TYR A 161 23.95 1.02 -1.12
CA TYR A 161 23.59 2.32 -1.68
C TYR A 161 24.11 2.41 -3.12
N SER A 162 23.22 2.50 -4.10
CA SER A 162 23.62 2.70 -5.50
C SER A 162 23.91 4.17 -5.75
N SER A 163 25.16 4.51 -6.05
CA SER A 163 25.54 5.86 -6.47
C SER A 163 24.96 6.21 -7.85
N LEU A 164 24.70 5.22 -8.71
CA LEU A 164 24.04 5.43 -10.01
C LEU A 164 22.57 5.84 -9.85
N LYS A 165 21.82 5.14 -9.00
CA LYS A 165 20.39 5.42 -8.76
C LYS A 165 20.14 6.41 -7.62
N ASN A 166 21.18 6.77 -6.87
CA ASN A 166 21.12 7.63 -5.69
C ASN A 166 20.11 7.16 -4.64
N MET A 167 20.13 5.85 -4.35
CA MET A 167 19.19 5.25 -3.40
C MET A 167 19.69 3.90 -2.88
N VAL A 168 19.14 3.46 -1.75
CA VAL A 168 19.38 2.09 -1.25
C VAL A 168 18.60 1.11 -2.10
N LEU A 169 19.29 0.06 -2.55
CA LEU A 169 18.70 -1.05 -3.27
C LEU A 169 18.87 -2.33 -2.46
N SER A 170 17.85 -3.18 -2.50
CA SER A 170 17.94 -4.58 -2.10
C SER A 170 17.57 -5.40 -3.32
N GLN A 171 18.53 -6.15 -3.84
CA GLN A 171 18.38 -6.90 -5.09
C GLN A 171 18.76 -8.35 -4.89
N HIS A 172 18.12 -9.22 -5.65
CA HIS A 172 18.47 -10.62 -5.70
C HIS A 172 19.87 -10.79 -6.29
N LEU A 173 20.72 -11.56 -5.59
CA LEU A 173 22.07 -11.86 -6.04
C LEU A 173 22.10 -13.24 -6.71
N VAL A 174 21.64 -14.28 -6.01
CA VAL A 174 21.62 -15.66 -6.49
C VAL A 174 20.68 -16.52 -5.64
N THR A 175 20.16 -17.61 -6.23
CA THR A 175 19.45 -18.68 -5.51
C THR A 175 20.18 -20.00 -5.75
N TYR A 176 20.44 -20.75 -4.69
CA TYR A 176 20.98 -22.10 -4.75
C TYR A 176 19.94 -23.12 -4.29
N PHE A 177 19.81 -24.21 -5.05
CA PHE A 177 19.07 -25.39 -4.61
C PHE A 177 20.04 -26.30 -3.86
N ILE A 178 19.77 -26.52 -2.57
CA ILE A 178 20.62 -27.30 -1.67
C ILE A 178 19.89 -28.54 -1.17
N GLY A 179 20.60 -29.65 -1.01
CA GLY A 179 20.02 -30.86 -0.42
C GLY A 179 19.82 -30.75 1.10
N LYS A 180 20.72 -30.03 1.78
CA LYS A 180 20.73 -29.86 3.23
C LYS A 180 21.18 -28.44 3.59
N ALA A 181 20.53 -27.85 4.59
CA ALA A 181 20.88 -26.54 5.14
C ALA A 181 21.73 -26.68 6.43
N SER A 182 22.93 -27.25 6.31
CA SER A 182 23.92 -27.17 7.40
C SER A 182 24.64 -25.83 7.36
N ALA A 183 25.22 -25.40 8.48
CA ALA A 183 25.90 -24.11 8.55
C ALA A 183 27.09 -24.04 7.57
N GLU A 184 27.80 -25.14 7.38
CA GLU A 184 28.95 -25.26 6.48
C GLU A 184 28.53 -25.12 5.02
N ILE A 185 27.43 -25.76 4.62
CA ILE A 185 26.88 -25.66 3.26
C ILE A 185 26.41 -24.24 2.98
N LEU A 186 25.69 -23.62 3.94
CA LEU A 186 25.22 -22.24 3.78
C LEU A 186 26.40 -21.27 3.66
N PHE A 187 27.42 -21.43 4.50
CA PHE A 187 28.66 -20.65 4.45
C PHE A 187 29.36 -20.79 3.09
N GLU A 188 29.61 -22.02 2.63
CA GLU A 188 30.26 -22.30 1.34
C GLU A 188 29.52 -21.63 0.17
N LYS A 189 28.18 -21.70 0.17
CA LYS A 189 27.37 -21.10 -0.88
C LYS A 189 27.33 -19.57 -0.83
N ILE A 190 27.43 -18.97 0.36
CA ILE A 190 27.57 -17.52 0.52
C ILE A 190 28.92 -17.06 -0.05
N ILE A 191 30.03 -17.72 0.31
CA ILE A 191 31.37 -17.40 -0.24
C ILE A 191 31.38 -17.58 -1.76
N GLN A 192 30.84 -18.70 -2.26
CA GLN A 192 30.71 -18.94 -3.69
C GLN A 192 29.94 -17.81 -4.41
N ALA A 193 28.88 -17.26 -3.81
CA ALA A 193 28.14 -16.13 -4.37
C ALA A 193 28.96 -14.84 -4.42
N LEU A 194 29.76 -14.58 -3.38
CA LEU A 194 30.64 -13.42 -3.31
C LEU A 194 31.75 -13.51 -4.38
N ASP A 195 32.39 -14.67 -4.52
CA ASP A 195 33.45 -14.91 -5.50
C ASP A 195 32.95 -14.75 -6.93
N GLN A 196 31.78 -15.32 -7.24
CA GLN A 196 31.16 -15.21 -8.58
C GLN A 196 30.80 -13.76 -8.94
N ALA A 197 30.42 -12.96 -7.94
CA ALA A 197 30.10 -11.55 -8.11
C ALA A 197 31.33 -10.63 -8.01
N ASN A 198 32.53 -11.19 -7.75
CA ASN A 198 33.76 -10.45 -7.48
C ASN A 198 33.59 -9.40 -6.36
N LEU A 199 32.89 -9.80 -5.29
CA LEU A 199 32.56 -8.95 -4.16
C LEU A 199 33.57 -9.16 -3.02
N PRO A 200 34.43 -8.18 -2.72
CA PRO A 200 35.45 -8.35 -1.71
C PRO A 200 34.83 -8.35 -0.31
N LEU A 201 35.18 -9.38 0.48
CA LEU A 201 34.70 -9.54 1.86
C LEU A 201 35.03 -8.31 2.74
N SER A 202 36.14 -7.62 2.45
CA SER A 202 36.56 -6.38 3.11
C SER A 202 35.60 -5.20 2.94
N LYS A 203 34.67 -5.25 1.98
CA LYS A 203 33.61 -4.23 1.81
C LYS A 203 32.26 -4.67 2.37
N MET A 204 32.17 -5.89 2.91
CA MET A 204 30.92 -6.38 3.50
C MET A 204 30.72 -5.76 4.88
N LEU A 205 29.60 -5.05 5.05
CA LEU A 205 29.21 -4.38 6.30
C LEU A 205 28.55 -5.35 7.28
N MET A 206 27.70 -6.23 6.76
CA MET A 206 26.82 -7.04 7.58
C MET A 206 26.31 -8.29 6.89
N LEU A 207 26.06 -9.33 7.68
CA LEU A 207 25.35 -10.53 7.30
C LEU A 207 23.99 -10.57 8.00
N GLY A 208 22.90 -10.52 7.24
CA GLY A 208 21.52 -10.57 7.71
C GLY A 208 20.89 -11.95 7.52
N SER A 209 20.35 -12.52 8.59
CA SER A 209 19.60 -13.78 8.58
C SER A 209 18.59 -13.83 9.73
N ASP A 210 17.71 -14.83 9.73
CA ASP A 210 16.79 -15.07 10.85
C ASP A 210 17.51 -15.71 12.05
N GLY A 211 16.77 -16.04 13.12
CA GLY A 211 17.35 -16.41 14.42
C GLY A 211 17.73 -17.88 14.73
N PRO A 212 17.63 -18.89 13.85
CA PRO A 212 17.93 -20.28 14.20
C PRO A 212 19.42 -20.49 14.47
N ASN A 213 19.75 -21.52 15.24
CA ASN A 213 21.12 -21.76 15.70
C ASN A 213 22.10 -22.04 14.55
N VAL A 214 21.63 -22.59 13.42
CA VAL A 214 22.44 -22.79 12.21
C VAL A 214 23.02 -21.45 11.73
N ASN A 215 22.20 -20.40 11.70
CA ASN A 215 22.62 -19.07 11.23
C ASN A 215 23.60 -18.38 12.18
N LYS A 216 23.52 -18.67 13.48
CA LYS A 216 24.56 -18.24 14.44
C LYS A 216 25.91 -18.87 14.12
N LYS A 217 25.93 -20.14 13.69
CA LYS A 217 27.18 -20.81 13.29
C LYS A 217 27.70 -20.28 11.94
N VAL A 218 26.83 -20.01 10.97
CA VAL A 218 27.22 -19.35 9.71
C VAL A 218 27.90 -18.01 9.99
N ALA A 219 27.31 -17.18 10.86
CA ALA A 219 27.91 -15.90 11.27
C ALA A 219 29.27 -16.06 11.95
N CYS A 220 29.50 -17.15 12.70
CA CYS A 220 30.80 -17.47 13.30
C CYS A 220 31.84 -17.77 12.21
N LEU A 221 31.51 -18.67 11.29
CA LEU A 221 32.39 -19.06 10.17
C LEU A 221 32.75 -17.85 9.28
N MET A 222 31.77 -17.00 8.97
CA MET A 222 32.01 -15.76 8.23
C MET A 222 32.95 -14.81 8.98
N ASN A 223 32.79 -14.64 10.30
CA ASN A 223 33.70 -13.79 11.08
C ASN A 223 35.12 -14.37 11.13
N GLU A 224 35.26 -15.69 11.24
CA GLU A 224 36.57 -16.37 11.16
C GLU A 224 37.25 -16.07 9.82
N GLU A 225 36.53 -16.18 8.71
CA GLU A 225 37.04 -15.87 7.35
C GLU A 225 37.49 -14.41 7.22
N VAL A 226 36.72 -13.45 7.75
CA VAL A 226 37.12 -12.03 7.74
C VAL A 226 38.41 -11.81 8.50
N VAL A 227 38.52 -12.38 9.69
CA VAL A 227 39.70 -12.21 10.53
C VAL A 227 40.93 -12.74 9.79
N THR A 228 40.84 -13.92 9.17
CA THR A 228 41.92 -14.46 8.33
C THR A 228 42.29 -13.54 7.17
N CYS A 229 41.32 -12.98 6.44
CA CYS A 229 41.60 -12.03 5.36
C CYS A 229 42.23 -10.70 5.85
N VAL A 230 41.93 -10.28 7.08
CA VAL A 230 42.38 -8.99 7.64
C VAL A 230 43.75 -9.11 8.33
N GLU A 231 44.07 -10.26 8.93
CA GLU A 231 45.39 -10.53 9.52
C GLU A 231 46.53 -10.45 8.49
N GLU A 232 46.25 -10.66 7.20
CA GLU A 232 47.21 -10.49 6.10
C GLU A 232 47.49 -9.02 5.74
N LEU A 233 46.71 -8.06 6.25
CA LEU A 233 46.69 -6.66 5.77
C LEU A 233 46.97 -5.57 6.82
N ASP A 234 47.15 -5.91 8.11
CA ASP A 234 47.44 -5.01 9.25
C ASP A 234 46.67 -3.67 9.24
N PRO A 235 45.33 -3.65 9.47
CA PRO A 235 44.76 -2.83 10.56
C PRO A 235 43.43 -3.42 11.14
N PRO A 236 42.57 -2.63 11.86
CA PRO A 236 41.93 -3.05 13.11
C PRO A 236 40.98 -4.27 12.99
N ILE A 237 40.84 -5.04 14.06
CA ILE A 237 39.97 -6.24 14.15
C ILE A 237 38.54 -5.90 13.68
N LEU A 238 38.20 -6.33 12.47
CA LEU A 238 36.88 -6.14 11.87
C LEU A 238 35.99 -7.32 12.24
N HIS A 239 34.90 -7.03 12.94
CA HIS A 239 33.82 -7.98 13.16
C HIS A 239 32.59 -7.53 12.40
N PHE A 240 31.85 -8.50 11.85
CA PHE A 240 30.54 -8.18 11.31
C PHE A 240 29.64 -7.61 12.39
N ILE A 241 28.93 -6.55 12.01
CA ILE A 241 27.87 -6.00 12.82
C ILE A 241 26.81 -7.11 13.02
N LYS A 242 26.50 -7.45 14.27
CA LYS A 242 25.47 -8.45 14.55
C LYS A 242 24.09 -7.88 14.30
N HIS A 243 23.28 -8.62 13.55
CA HIS A 243 21.85 -8.38 13.45
C HIS A 243 21.17 -8.46 14.82
N VAL A 244 20.22 -7.56 15.08
CA VAL A 244 19.37 -7.64 16.28
C VAL A 244 17.93 -8.02 15.91
N PRO A 245 17.45 -9.23 16.30
CA PRO A 245 16.13 -9.72 15.95
C PRO A 245 15.05 -9.12 16.86
N SER A 246 14.67 -7.86 16.65
CA SER A 246 13.58 -7.23 17.39
C SER A 246 12.21 -7.48 16.73
N ARG A 247 11.52 -8.54 17.14
CA ARG A 247 10.13 -8.86 16.71
C ARG A 247 9.06 -7.92 17.30
N TRP A 248 9.46 -6.88 18.03
CA TRP A 248 8.54 -6.00 18.75
C TRP A 248 7.65 -5.16 17.81
N LEU A 249 8.21 -4.70 16.69
CA LEU A 249 7.54 -3.78 15.76
C LEU A 249 6.37 -4.43 15.00
N THR A 250 6.37 -5.77 14.86
CA THR A 250 5.30 -6.50 14.18
C THR A 250 4.11 -6.78 15.12
N ILE A 251 4.35 -6.87 16.42
CA ILE A 251 3.31 -7.23 17.41
C ILE A 251 2.18 -6.21 17.44
N TYR A 252 2.47 -4.90 17.36
CA TYR A 252 1.41 -3.87 17.37
C TYR A 252 0.47 -4.01 16.16
N ASN A 253 1.01 -4.06 14.95
CA ASN A 253 0.19 -4.15 13.73
C ASN A 253 -0.56 -5.49 13.65
N SER A 254 0.06 -6.60 14.05
CA SER A 254 -0.58 -7.91 14.08
C SER A 254 -1.69 -7.99 15.13
N SER A 255 -1.46 -7.50 16.34
CA SER A 255 -2.48 -7.48 17.41
C SER A 255 -3.64 -6.54 17.06
N LYS A 256 -3.35 -5.33 16.56
CA LYS A 256 -4.37 -4.38 16.09
C LYS A 256 -5.26 -5.00 15.01
N ARG A 257 -4.67 -5.62 13.98
CA ARG A 257 -5.42 -6.27 12.90
C ARG A 257 -6.25 -7.45 13.41
N LEU A 258 -5.71 -8.24 14.33
CA LEU A 258 -6.43 -9.34 14.96
C LEU A 258 -7.63 -8.85 15.78
N ILE A 259 -7.48 -7.74 16.52
CA ILE A 259 -8.58 -7.13 17.28
C ILE A 259 -9.65 -6.51 16.36
N GLU A 260 -9.23 -5.76 15.32
CA GLU A 260 -10.15 -5.17 14.33
C GLU A 260 -11.00 -6.24 13.62
N ASN A 261 -10.42 -7.42 13.39
CA ASN A 261 -11.08 -8.54 12.72
C ASN A 261 -11.55 -9.63 13.70
N TRP A 262 -11.54 -9.38 15.02
CA TRP A 262 -11.78 -10.43 16.03
C TRP A 262 -13.09 -11.17 15.82
N THR A 263 -14.18 -10.42 15.60
CA THR A 263 -15.52 -10.97 15.35
C THR A 263 -15.57 -11.81 14.07
N ALA A 264 -14.80 -11.43 13.04
CA ALA A 264 -14.72 -12.20 11.79
C ALA A 264 -13.91 -13.49 11.99
N VAL A 265 -12.84 -13.43 12.77
CA VAL A 265 -12.02 -14.60 13.15
C VAL A 265 -12.85 -15.58 13.99
N GLU A 266 -13.62 -15.09 14.98
CA GLU A 266 -14.56 -15.91 15.76
C GLU A 266 -15.57 -16.60 14.84
N LYS A 267 -16.28 -15.86 13.98
CA LYS A 267 -17.24 -16.45 13.03
C LYS A 267 -16.59 -17.47 12.09
N TYR A 268 -15.39 -17.19 11.60
CA TYR A 268 -14.71 -18.11 10.67
C TYR A 268 -14.32 -19.43 11.36
N PHE A 269 -13.69 -19.36 12.53
CA PHE A 269 -13.20 -20.56 13.23
C PHE A 269 -14.28 -21.30 14.03
N LEU A 270 -15.31 -20.60 14.53
CA LEU A 270 -16.37 -21.17 15.35
C LEU A 270 -17.62 -21.58 14.55
N ASP A 271 -17.95 -20.86 13.47
CA ASP A 271 -19.18 -21.12 12.70
C ASP A 271 -18.89 -21.70 11.31
N PHE A 272 -17.97 -21.11 10.55
CA PHE A 272 -17.72 -21.49 9.16
C PHE A 272 -16.94 -22.80 9.03
N ILE A 273 -15.79 -22.94 9.70
CA ILE A 273 -14.96 -24.16 9.59
C ILE A 273 -15.74 -25.42 10.00
N PRO A 274 -16.51 -25.44 11.11
CA PRO A 274 -17.31 -26.61 11.48
C PRO A 274 -18.38 -27.00 10.46
N LYS A 275 -18.91 -26.04 9.69
CA LYS A 275 -19.94 -26.29 8.68
C LYS A 275 -19.37 -26.71 7.33
N GLU A 276 -18.35 -26.00 6.85
CA GLU A 276 -17.88 -26.09 5.46
C GLU A 276 -16.56 -26.87 5.30
N LYS A 277 -15.78 -27.03 6.38
CA LYS A 277 -14.44 -27.65 6.33
C LYS A 277 -14.21 -28.65 7.47
N SER A 278 -15.07 -29.66 7.53
CA SER A 278 -15.06 -30.71 8.57
C SER A 278 -13.74 -31.47 8.70
N SER A 279 -12.96 -31.60 7.63
CA SER A 279 -11.64 -32.24 7.65
C SER A 279 -10.60 -31.53 8.54
N LEU A 280 -10.76 -30.23 8.78
CA LEU A 280 -9.83 -29.44 9.59
C LEU A 280 -10.09 -29.56 11.10
N LEU A 281 -11.27 -30.05 11.51
CA LEU A 281 -11.69 -30.17 12.91
C LEU A 281 -10.79 -31.10 13.74
N SER A 282 -10.21 -32.11 13.09
CA SER A 282 -9.33 -33.10 13.74
C SER A 282 -7.93 -32.55 14.02
N THR A 283 -7.51 -31.48 13.32
CA THR A 283 -6.15 -30.94 13.42
C THR A 283 -5.88 -30.28 14.76
N ASN A 284 -4.68 -30.49 15.30
CA ASN A 284 -4.26 -29.87 16.57
C ASN A 284 -4.22 -28.34 16.48
N SER A 285 -3.91 -27.77 15.32
CA SER A 285 -3.90 -26.33 15.10
C SER A 285 -5.30 -25.72 15.24
N TYR A 286 -6.33 -26.35 14.65
CA TYR A 286 -7.70 -25.88 14.78
C TYR A 286 -8.19 -25.92 16.24
N LYS A 287 -7.92 -27.03 16.94
CA LYS A 287 -8.31 -27.20 18.35
C LYS A 287 -7.71 -26.11 19.24
N LYS A 288 -6.42 -25.83 19.09
CA LYS A 288 -5.72 -24.75 19.82
C LYS A 288 -6.30 -23.37 19.54
N ILE A 289 -6.59 -23.05 18.28
CA ILE A 289 -7.15 -21.75 17.89
C ILE A 289 -8.58 -21.61 18.43
N LYS A 290 -9.41 -22.65 18.32
CA LYS A 290 -10.78 -22.68 18.85
C LYS A 290 -10.79 -22.46 20.35
N GLU A 291 -9.94 -23.16 21.09
CA GLU A 291 -9.82 -23.03 22.55
C GLU A 291 -9.36 -21.62 22.95
N ALA A 292 -8.39 -21.06 22.23
CA ALA A 292 -7.92 -19.69 22.45
C ALA A 292 -9.01 -18.63 22.18
N LEU A 293 -9.85 -18.81 21.15
CA LEU A 293 -10.94 -17.87 20.82
C LEU A 293 -12.12 -17.96 21.79
N ILE A 294 -12.40 -19.14 22.34
CA ILE A 294 -13.47 -19.34 23.33
C ILE A 294 -13.06 -18.78 24.70
N THR A 295 -11.76 -18.81 25.02
CA THR A 295 -11.25 -18.34 26.31
C THR A 295 -11.33 -16.80 26.39
N PRO A 296 -12.13 -16.24 27.32
CA PRO A 296 -12.33 -14.79 27.42
C PRO A 296 -11.03 -14.01 27.65
N ASN A 297 -10.07 -14.63 28.33
CA ASN A 297 -8.79 -14.03 28.67
C ASN A 297 -7.91 -13.74 27.44
N MET A 298 -8.03 -14.53 26.36
CA MET A 298 -7.17 -14.37 25.19
C MET A 298 -7.40 -13.02 24.50
N LYS A 299 -8.66 -12.60 24.37
CA LYS A 299 -8.98 -11.29 23.81
C LYS A 299 -8.42 -10.16 24.67
N CYS A 300 -8.51 -10.30 25.99
CA CYS A 300 -7.95 -9.37 26.95
C CYS A 300 -6.41 -9.32 26.88
N GLU A 301 -5.74 -10.46 26.74
CA GLU A 301 -4.29 -10.57 26.56
C GLU A 301 -3.83 -9.90 25.26
N VAL A 302 -4.56 -10.09 24.15
CA VAL A 302 -4.25 -9.43 22.87
C VAL A 302 -4.49 -7.92 22.95
N LEU A 303 -5.56 -7.47 23.62
CA LEU A 303 -5.82 -6.04 23.89
C LEU A 303 -4.74 -5.43 24.80
N PHE A 304 -4.28 -6.17 25.80
CA PHE A 304 -3.18 -5.77 26.68
C PHE A 304 -1.87 -5.68 25.89
N LEU A 305 -1.58 -6.63 25.02
CA LEU A 305 -0.42 -6.60 24.12
C LEU A 305 -0.49 -5.43 23.13
N GLN A 306 -1.67 -5.14 22.56
CA GLN A 306 -1.87 -3.97 21.69
C GLN A 306 -1.63 -2.67 22.45
N SER A 307 -2.22 -2.53 23.64
CA SER A 307 -2.10 -1.32 24.47
C SER A 307 -0.66 -1.12 24.94
N SER A 308 -0.01 -2.20 25.40
CA SER A 308 1.40 -2.19 25.80
C SER A 308 2.28 -1.85 24.61
N SER A 309 2.11 -2.51 23.47
CA SER A 309 2.91 -2.24 22.28
C SER A 309 2.72 -0.82 21.75
N GLN A 310 1.54 -0.21 21.89
CA GLN A 310 1.33 1.21 21.59
C GLN A 310 2.12 2.14 22.51
N ILE A 311 2.16 1.83 23.82
CA ILE A 311 3.03 2.52 24.79
C ILE A 311 4.48 2.37 24.35
N PHE A 312 4.97 1.15 24.12
CA PHE A 312 6.36 0.94 23.72
C PHE A 312 6.72 1.56 22.36
N THR A 313 5.77 1.66 21.43
CA THR A 313 5.95 2.34 20.13
C THR A 313 6.11 3.85 20.34
N ASN A 314 5.28 4.48 21.16
CA ASN A 314 5.42 5.90 21.50
C ASN A 314 6.66 6.19 22.37
N TYR A 315 7.06 5.24 23.23
CA TYR A 315 8.23 5.34 24.11
C TYR A 315 9.56 5.07 23.41
N THR A 316 9.59 4.55 22.18
CA THR A 316 10.83 4.48 21.38
C THR A 316 11.33 5.86 20.92
N GLY A 317 10.52 6.93 21.03
CA GLY A 317 10.92 8.30 20.72
C GLY A 317 11.70 9.04 21.83
N ASN A 318 11.61 8.60 23.10
CA ASN A 318 12.13 9.36 24.25
C ASN A 318 12.95 8.49 25.24
N ILE A 319 14.23 8.31 24.89
CA ILE A 319 15.20 7.42 25.54
C ILE A 319 15.68 7.91 26.92
N GLU A 320 15.66 9.21 27.20
CA GLU A 320 16.25 9.79 28.43
C GLU A 320 15.45 9.44 29.69
N LYS A 321 14.12 9.49 29.63
CA LYS A 321 13.23 9.14 30.76
C LYS A 321 13.34 7.65 31.17
N ILE A 322 13.71 6.81 30.21
CA ILE A 322 13.91 5.36 30.40
C ILE A 322 15.18 5.10 31.23
N GLN A 323 16.22 5.94 31.13
CA GLN A 323 17.49 5.74 31.82
C GLN A 323 17.42 6.04 33.32
N GLU A 324 16.56 6.97 33.75
CA GLU A 324 16.33 7.26 35.18
C GLU A 324 15.52 6.18 35.89
N GLU A 325 14.45 5.68 35.27
CA GLU A 325 13.57 4.67 35.89
C GLU A 325 14.27 3.31 36.08
N PHE A 326 15.17 2.91 35.18
CA PHE A 326 15.93 1.67 35.32
C PHE A 326 16.99 1.70 36.42
N LYS A 327 17.51 2.89 36.75
CA LYS A 327 18.48 3.10 37.82
C LYS A 327 17.88 2.82 39.21
N ILE A 328 16.57 3.01 39.35
CA ILE A 328 15.81 2.82 40.60
C ILE A 328 15.49 1.33 40.85
N LEU A 329 15.38 0.50 39.81
CA LEU A 329 14.78 -0.84 39.90
C LEU A 329 15.75 -2.04 40.03
N LYS A 330 17.08 -1.84 40.05
CA LYS A 330 18.13 -2.87 40.29
C LYS A 330 17.86 -4.26 39.65
N ILE A 331 17.59 -4.32 38.35
CA ILE A 331 17.18 -5.57 37.66
C ILE A 331 18.38 -6.29 37.02
N ARG A 332 18.38 -7.64 36.99
CA ARG A 332 19.25 -8.52 36.16
C ARG A 332 18.41 -9.51 35.34
N GLU A 333 19.02 -10.09 34.29
CA GLU A 333 18.44 -10.73 33.07
C GLU A 333 17.70 -9.75 32.12
N LYS A 334 17.29 -8.59 32.60
CA LYS A 334 16.57 -7.55 31.85
C LYS A 334 17.50 -6.45 31.29
N ASP A 335 18.73 -6.34 31.79
CA ASP A 335 19.86 -5.66 31.14
C ASP A 335 20.14 -6.22 29.73
N ILE A 336 19.73 -7.47 29.49
CA ILE A 336 19.81 -8.19 28.22
C ILE A 336 18.83 -7.61 27.17
N LEU A 337 17.75 -6.93 27.59
CA LEU A 337 16.81 -6.21 26.72
C LEU A 337 17.21 -4.75 26.43
N ILE A 338 17.98 -4.14 27.33
CA ILE A 338 18.60 -2.81 27.14
C ILE A 338 19.71 -2.90 26.07
N PHE A 339 20.43 -4.02 26.04
CA PHE A 339 21.30 -4.49 24.97
C PHE A 339 20.55 -4.76 23.63
N LEU A 340 19.35 -5.37 23.66
CA LEU A 340 18.48 -5.58 22.49
C LEU A 340 17.87 -4.30 21.89
N LYS A 341 18.16 -3.10 22.42
CA LYS A 341 17.54 -1.81 22.03
C LYS A 341 18.54 -0.74 21.54
N ASN A 342 19.83 -0.90 21.82
CA ASN A 342 20.90 -0.33 20.97
C ASN A 342 20.77 -0.82 19.49
N ALA A 343 20.01 -1.90 19.30
CA ALA A 343 19.49 -2.50 18.08
C ALA A 343 18.80 -1.65 16.99
N GLN A 344 18.65 -0.33 17.14
CA GLN A 344 18.17 0.56 16.07
C GLN A 344 19.15 1.70 15.73
N GLN A 345 20.31 1.76 16.41
CA GLN A 345 21.18 2.94 16.42
C GLN A 345 21.70 3.38 15.04
N HIS A 346 21.90 2.47 14.09
CA HIS A 346 22.46 2.82 12.78
C HIS A 346 21.53 3.66 11.92
N TYR A 347 20.25 3.34 11.91
CA TYR A 347 19.25 4.09 11.15
C TYR A 347 18.71 5.28 11.94
N LEU A 348 18.67 5.18 13.28
CA LEU A 348 18.25 6.29 14.13
C LEU A 348 19.24 7.46 14.01
N ALA A 349 20.55 7.21 14.06
CA ALA A 349 21.55 8.27 13.87
C ALA A 349 21.38 8.98 12.51
N ALA A 350 21.06 8.22 11.46
CA ALA A 350 20.76 8.74 10.13
C ALA A 350 19.34 9.29 9.97
N CYS A 351 18.45 9.24 10.97
CA CYS A 351 17.09 9.74 10.81
C CYS A 351 17.09 11.27 10.67
N PRO A 352 16.28 11.87 9.77
CA PRO A 352 16.22 13.33 9.61
C PRO A 352 15.98 14.08 10.93
N THR A 353 15.13 13.53 11.80
CA THR A 353 14.78 14.08 13.11
C THR A 353 15.93 14.06 14.13
N GLU A 354 16.98 13.28 13.87
CA GLU A 354 18.12 13.10 14.76
C GLU A 354 19.32 13.97 14.36
N ARG A 355 19.32 14.55 13.15
CA ARG A 355 20.40 15.41 12.62
C ARG A 355 20.80 16.52 13.60
N PHE A 356 19.81 17.16 14.24
CA PHE A 356 20.03 18.28 15.15
C PHE A 356 20.42 17.85 16.58
N LYS A 357 20.29 16.57 16.94
CA LYS A 357 20.53 16.10 18.31
C LYS A 357 22.01 15.73 18.52
N ASN A 358 22.56 16.08 19.68
CA ASN A 358 23.96 15.78 20.01
C ASN A 358 24.24 14.28 20.21
N ARG A 359 23.20 13.49 20.52
CA ARG A 359 23.35 12.03 20.61
C ARG A 359 23.66 11.36 19.27
N SER A 360 23.22 11.94 18.14
CA SER A 360 23.41 11.33 16.81
C SER A 360 24.88 11.27 16.42
N ILE A 361 25.65 12.35 16.65
CA ILE A 361 27.10 12.35 16.36
C ILE A 361 27.86 11.36 17.26
N SER A 362 27.50 11.24 18.54
CA SER A 362 28.10 10.25 19.44
C SER A 362 27.81 8.81 18.98
N GLN A 363 26.62 8.56 18.42
CA GLN A 363 26.28 7.28 17.81
C GLN A 363 27.10 7.05 16.54
N PHE A 364 27.20 8.02 15.62
CA PHE A 364 28.06 7.88 14.43
C PHE A 364 29.51 7.59 14.78
N LEU A 365 30.08 8.27 15.77
CA LEU A 365 31.43 8.00 16.27
C LEU A 365 31.58 6.57 16.83
N THR A 366 30.53 6.01 17.42
CA THR A 366 30.52 4.62 17.87
C THR A 366 30.46 3.66 16.68
N ILE A 367 29.60 3.96 15.69
CA ILE A 367 29.43 3.16 14.47
C ILE A 367 30.74 3.12 13.67
N CYS A 368 31.43 4.25 13.53
CA CYS A 368 32.70 4.35 12.79
C CYS A 368 33.75 3.35 13.27
N LYS A 369 33.76 3.03 14.57
CA LYS A 369 34.71 2.05 15.14
C LYS A 369 34.45 0.62 14.69
N HIS A 370 33.26 0.34 14.17
CA HIS A 370 32.82 -1.00 13.74
C HIS A 370 32.70 -1.13 12.22
N LEU A 371 32.91 -0.06 11.46
CA LEU A 371 32.85 -0.09 10.00
C LEU A 371 34.17 -0.61 9.41
N PRO A 372 34.14 -1.30 8.25
CA PRO A 372 35.33 -1.83 7.58
C PRO A 372 36.19 -0.76 6.87
N PHE A 373 36.14 0.47 7.36
CA PHE A 373 36.91 1.57 6.83
C PHE A 373 37.20 2.63 7.87
N TYR A 374 38.37 3.23 7.74
CA TYR A 374 38.75 4.36 8.57
C TYR A 374 37.92 5.61 8.22
N VAL A 375 37.51 6.33 9.26
CA VAL A 375 36.97 7.69 9.17
C VAL A 375 37.66 8.54 10.21
N GLU A 376 38.17 9.69 9.78
CA GLU A 376 38.79 10.66 10.67
C GLU A 376 37.70 11.33 11.52
N THR A 377 37.71 11.05 12.83
CA THR A 377 36.62 11.44 13.74
C THR A 377 36.48 12.95 13.90
N ASP A 378 37.59 13.68 13.89
CA ASP A 378 37.59 15.13 14.08
C ASP A 378 36.99 15.84 12.86
N VAL A 379 37.34 15.37 11.65
CA VAL A 379 36.75 15.84 10.39
C VAL A 379 35.27 15.49 10.32
N LEU A 380 34.88 14.28 10.75
CA LEU A 380 33.48 13.89 10.82
C LEU A 380 32.66 14.80 11.74
N ILE A 381 33.18 15.14 12.92
CA ILE A 381 32.51 16.05 13.86
C ILE A 381 32.35 17.44 13.24
N ASN A 382 33.37 17.93 12.54
CA ASN A 382 33.32 19.22 11.85
C ASN A 382 32.29 19.21 10.70
N GLU A 383 32.32 18.20 9.84
CA GLU A 383 31.35 18.02 8.76
C GLU A 383 29.92 17.95 9.30
N TRP A 384 29.70 17.17 10.37
CA TRP A 384 28.39 17.04 11.00
C TRP A 384 27.89 18.35 11.61
N THR A 385 28.79 19.12 12.21
CA THR A 385 28.46 20.43 12.80
C THR A 385 28.06 21.43 11.71
N LEU A 386 28.78 21.45 10.59
CA LEU A 386 28.41 22.25 9.43
C LEU A 386 27.10 21.79 8.80
N LEU A 387 26.89 20.47 8.71
CA LEU A 387 25.66 19.90 8.19
C LEU A 387 24.45 20.38 8.98
N LYS A 388 24.51 20.46 10.31
CA LYS A 388 23.40 20.96 11.17
C LYS A 388 22.93 22.37 10.80
N LEU A 389 23.81 23.20 10.24
CA LEU A 389 23.48 24.56 9.81
C LEU A 389 22.80 24.60 8.44
N GLU A 390 22.85 23.49 7.68
CA GLU A 390 22.17 23.42 6.39
C GLU A 390 20.66 23.30 6.55
N LYS A 391 19.94 24.05 5.70
CA LYS A 391 18.50 23.94 5.55
C LYS A 391 18.17 22.72 4.70
N ASP A 392 17.11 22.02 5.12
CA ASP A 392 16.51 20.94 4.34
C ASP A 392 15.72 21.53 3.15
N ASP A 393 15.65 20.80 2.05
CA ASP A 393 14.76 21.14 0.92
C ASP A 393 13.29 21.02 1.34
N GLU A 394 12.41 21.83 0.75
CA GLU A 394 10.97 21.77 1.02
C GLU A 394 10.41 20.36 0.75
N LYS A 395 9.60 19.84 1.69
CA LYS A 395 8.98 18.50 1.65
C LYS A 395 9.94 17.30 1.72
N SER A 396 11.25 17.52 1.91
CA SER A 396 12.23 16.42 2.03
C SER A 396 12.00 15.49 3.23
N ALA A 397 11.39 16.00 4.31
CA ALA A 397 11.10 15.22 5.53
C ALA A 397 10.04 14.12 5.33
N GLU A 398 9.22 14.20 4.29
CA GLU A 398 8.19 13.19 3.95
C GLU A 398 8.74 12.10 3.01
N LEU A 399 9.96 12.29 2.49
CA LEU A 399 10.57 11.35 1.56
C LEU A 399 11.14 10.13 2.29
N ARG A 400 11.37 9.05 1.54
CA ARG A 400 12.15 7.91 2.01
C ARG A 400 13.53 8.39 2.49
N ILE A 401 14.07 7.81 3.55
CA ILE A 401 15.28 8.32 4.23
C ILE A 401 16.45 8.57 3.28
N ASP A 402 16.62 7.74 2.26
CA ASP A 402 17.74 7.81 1.32
C ASP A 402 17.55 8.95 0.32
N HIS A 403 16.30 9.25 -0.04
CA HIS A 403 15.94 10.43 -0.82
C HIS A 403 16.11 11.72 0.00
N TYR A 404 15.85 11.68 1.31
CA TYR A 404 16.21 12.78 2.20
C TYR A 404 17.72 13.02 2.19
N TRP A 405 18.55 11.98 2.35
CA TRP A 405 20.00 12.14 2.39
C TRP A 405 20.65 12.49 1.05
N LYS A 406 20.01 12.11 -0.07
CA LYS A 406 20.45 12.44 -1.42
C LYS A 406 20.76 13.94 -1.58
N GLN A 407 19.97 14.81 -0.97
CA GLN A 407 20.17 16.28 -1.04
C GLN A 407 21.54 16.73 -0.52
N PHE A 408 22.13 15.98 0.42
CA PHE A 408 23.43 16.28 0.99
C PHE A 408 24.57 15.58 0.25
N PHE A 409 24.32 14.37 -0.26
CA PHE A 409 25.31 13.61 -1.03
C PHE A 409 25.68 14.27 -2.36
N THR A 410 24.75 15.02 -2.97
CA THR A 410 24.99 15.70 -4.25
C THR A 410 25.62 17.08 -4.10
N LYS A 411 25.83 17.57 -2.88
CA LYS A 411 26.43 18.89 -2.65
C LYS A 411 27.93 18.85 -2.88
N THR A 412 28.43 19.84 -3.62
CA THR A 412 29.85 20.00 -3.88
C THR A 412 30.45 21.14 -3.06
N ASN A 413 31.72 20.99 -2.68
CA ASN A 413 32.53 22.08 -2.17
C ASN A 413 32.99 23.00 -3.32
N LEU A 414 33.71 24.08 -2.98
CA LEU A 414 34.24 25.05 -3.95
C LEU A 414 35.22 24.44 -4.96
N SER A 415 35.84 23.31 -4.61
CA SER A 415 36.79 22.59 -5.46
C SER A 415 36.12 21.53 -6.35
N GLY A 416 34.78 21.44 -6.32
CA GLY A 416 34.01 20.46 -7.10
C GLY A 416 33.97 19.04 -6.51
N GLY A 417 34.58 18.80 -5.35
CA GLY A 417 34.50 17.53 -4.63
C GLY A 417 33.26 17.44 -3.74
N GLU A 418 32.96 16.27 -3.18
CA GLU A 418 31.85 16.10 -2.21
C GLU A 418 32.01 17.07 -1.03
N LYS A 419 30.91 17.72 -0.63
CA LYS A 419 30.92 18.70 0.47
C LYS A 419 31.10 18.04 1.83
N TYR A 420 30.52 16.85 2.01
CA TYR A 420 30.52 16.09 3.26
C TYR A 420 30.95 14.63 3.02
N PRO A 421 32.21 14.38 2.64
CA PRO A 421 32.65 13.05 2.21
C PRO A 421 32.55 12.01 3.34
N ASN A 422 32.95 12.34 4.56
CA ASN A 422 32.92 11.38 5.68
C ASN A 422 31.49 11.09 6.13
N VAL A 423 30.66 12.13 6.24
CA VAL A 423 29.23 11.96 6.56
C VAL A 423 28.54 11.14 5.48
N SER A 424 28.79 11.45 4.20
CA SER A 424 28.19 10.72 3.07
C SER A 424 28.56 9.24 3.11
N LYS A 425 29.84 8.94 3.33
CA LYS A 425 30.34 7.57 3.42
C LYS A 425 29.68 6.79 4.56
N ILE A 426 29.61 7.37 5.76
CA ILE A 426 29.02 6.70 6.93
C ILE A 426 27.52 6.53 6.78
N VAL A 427 26.80 7.56 6.33
CA VAL A 427 25.35 7.48 6.17
C VAL A 427 25.01 6.44 5.09
N LYS A 428 25.69 6.41 3.95
CA LYS A 428 25.51 5.37 2.92
C LYS A 428 25.74 3.97 3.50
N ALA A 429 26.77 3.79 4.32
CA ALA A 429 27.01 2.52 5.01
C ALA A 429 25.87 2.17 5.97
N CYS A 430 25.45 3.09 6.85
CA CYS A 430 24.32 2.90 7.77
C CYS A 430 23.01 2.53 7.05
N LEU A 431 22.72 3.20 5.94
CA LEU A 431 21.54 2.96 5.12
C LEU A 431 21.57 1.59 4.41
N SER A 432 22.77 1.04 4.19
CA SER A 432 22.98 -0.28 3.59
C SER A 432 22.88 -1.43 4.60
N LEU A 433 22.74 -1.14 5.89
CA LEU A 433 22.53 -2.14 6.94
C LEU A 433 21.07 -2.63 6.94
N VAL A 434 20.85 -3.78 7.57
CA VAL A 434 19.56 -4.49 7.63
C VAL A 434 19.05 -4.45 9.06
N HIS A 435 17.76 -4.20 9.27
CA HIS A 435 17.24 -3.88 10.60
C HIS A 435 16.10 -4.81 11.06
N GLY A 436 16.37 -5.64 12.07
CA GLY A 436 15.35 -6.54 12.62
C GLY A 436 14.96 -7.66 11.65
N SER A 437 14.27 -8.68 12.18
CA SER A 437 13.87 -9.84 11.36
C SER A 437 12.84 -9.46 10.30
N ALA A 438 11.98 -8.47 10.60
CA ALA A 438 10.95 -8.00 9.68
C ALA A 438 11.50 -7.33 8.41
N ASP A 439 12.69 -6.74 8.45
CA ASP A 439 13.33 -6.14 7.26
C ASP A 439 13.95 -7.19 6.36
N ILE A 440 14.49 -8.26 6.95
CA ILE A 440 14.94 -9.45 6.21
C ILE A 440 13.74 -10.09 5.52
N GLU A 441 12.69 -10.42 6.28
CA GLU A 441 11.44 -10.98 5.74
C GLU A 441 10.82 -10.08 4.67
N ARG A 442 10.82 -8.75 4.87
CA ARG A 442 10.32 -7.79 3.87
C ARG A 442 11.20 -7.76 2.62
N SER A 443 12.52 -7.85 2.76
CA SER A 443 13.44 -7.86 1.61
C SER A 443 13.18 -9.08 0.72
N PHE A 444 12.94 -10.25 1.32
CA PHE A 444 12.48 -11.43 0.59
C PHE A 444 11.04 -11.27 0.08
N SER A 445 10.14 -10.65 0.85
CA SER A 445 8.75 -10.39 0.45
C SER A 445 8.62 -9.49 -0.78
N CYS A 446 9.44 -8.44 -0.88
CA CYS A 446 9.53 -7.58 -2.05
C CYS A 446 10.17 -8.30 -3.26
N SER A 447 10.91 -9.37 -2.99
CA SER A 447 11.51 -10.25 -3.99
C SER A 447 10.67 -11.50 -4.26
N VAL A 448 9.46 -11.63 -3.66
CA VAL A 448 8.61 -12.81 -3.80
C VAL A 448 8.24 -13.01 -5.27
N LEU A 449 8.65 -14.16 -5.78
CA LEU A 449 8.03 -14.77 -6.95
C LEU A 449 6.55 -14.97 -6.64
N ILE A 450 5.67 -14.21 -7.29
CA ILE A 450 4.23 -14.34 -7.11
C ILE A 450 3.82 -15.75 -7.57
N THR A 451 3.57 -16.63 -6.60
CA THR A 451 3.16 -18.01 -6.88
C THR A 451 1.71 -18.03 -7.36
N LYS A 452 1.34 -19.07 -8.12
CA LYS A 452 -0.05 -19.28 -8.57
C LYS A 452 -1.03 -19.30 -7.39
N GLU A 453 -0.59 -19.82 -6.24
CA GLU A 453 -1.35 -19.81 -4.98
C GLU A 453 -1.52 -18.40 -4.42
N LEU A 454 -0.47 -17.57 -4.43
CA LEU A 454 -0.54 -16.17 -3.98
C LEU A 454 -1.50 -15.35 -4.85
N ILE A 455 -1.49 -15.57 -6.18
CA ILE A 455 -2.44 -14.94 -7.12
C ILE A 455 -3.87 -15.39 -6.81
N ASN A 456 -4.08 -16.69 -6.59
CA ASN A 456 -5.41 -17.23 -6.27
C ASN A 456 -5.93 -16.72 -4.93
N MET A 457 -5.07 -16.61 -3.91
CA MET A 457 -5.44 -16.04 -2.61
C MET A 457 -5.75 -14.54 -2.72
N ALA A 458 -4.96 -13.77 -3.46
CA ALA A 458 -5.21 -12.36 -3.71
C ALA A 458 -6.51 -12.12 -4.47
N ARG A 459 -6.80 -12.95 -5.49
CA ARG A 459 -8.08 -12.94 -6.22
C ARG A 459 -9.25 -13.28 -5.32
N GLY A 460 -9.13 -14.31 -4.49
CA GLY A 460 -10.15 -14.69 -3.51
C GLY A 460 -10.44 -13.57 -2.50
N ALA A 461 -9.39 -12.95 -1.96
CA ALA A 461 -9.52 -11.81 -1.04
C ALA A 461 -10.17 -10.59 -1.71
N TYR A 462 -9.82 -10.30 -2.96
CA TYR A 462 -10.43 -9.22 -3.74
C TYR A 462 -11.92 -9.47 -4.01
N LEU A 463 -12.30 -10.70 -4.37
CA LEU A 463 -13.70 -11.07 -4.57
C LEU A 463 -14.49 -10.90 -3.27
N HIS A 464 -13.99 -11.41 -2.14
CA HIS A 464 -14.64 -11.21 -0.85
C HIS A 464 -14.76 -9.74 -0.44
N TYR A 465 -13.76 -8.91 -0.74
CA TYR A 465 -13.83 -7.48 -0.49
C TYR A 465 -14.89 -6.79 -1.37
N LYS A 466 -15.00 -7.21 -2.63
CA LYS A 466 -16.04 -6.72 -3.55
C LYS A 466 -17.44 -7.10 -3.06
N ASP A 467 -17.63 -8.34 -2.63
CA ASP A 467 -18.90 -8.81 -2.04
C ASP A 467 -19.27 -7.99 -0.79
N TYR A 468 -18.30 -7.73 0.09
CA TYR A 468 -18.49 -6.85 1.25
C TYR A 468 -18.92 -5.43 0.87
N LEU A 469 -18.32 -4.85 -0.19
CA LEU A 469 -18.72 -3.52 -0.67
C LEU A 469 -20.14 -3.51 -1.23
N GLU A 470 -20.57 -4.57 -1.91
CA GLU A 470 -21.95 -4.72 -2.39
C GLU A 470 -22.95 -4.87 -1.24
N ASP A 471 -22.63 -5.68 -0.24
CA ASP A 471 -23.48 -5.85 0.94
C ASP A 471 -23.59 -4.56 1.75
N LYS A 472 -22.49 -3.80 1.87
CA LYS A 472 -22.50 -2.48 2.50
C LYS A 472 -23.40 -1.49 1.75
N LYS A 473 -23.44 -1.52 0.42
CA LYS A 473 -24.36 -0.70 -0.39
C LYS A 473 -25.81 -1.10 -0.17
N LYS A 474 -26.12 -2.40 -0.14
CA LYS A 474 -27.48 -2.89 0.13
C LYS A 474 -27.98 -2.45 1.52
N ILE A 475 -27.11 -2.51 2.54
CA ILE A 475 -27.44 -2.04 3.89
C ILE A 475 -27.71 -0.52 3.88
N GLN A 476 -26.92 0.28 3.16
CA GLN A 476 -27.16 1.72 3.03
C GLN A 476 -28.48 2.04 2.31
N GLU A 477 -28.82 1.30 1.25
CA GLU A 477 -30.11 1.47 0.55
C GLU A 477 -31.29 1.06 1.42
N GLN A 478 -31.17 -0.02 2.19
CA GLN A 478 -32.20 -0.41 3.15
C GLN A 478 -32.40 0.63 4.25
N ASN A 479 -31.31 1.17 4.81
CA ASN A 479 -31.41 2.22 5.83
C ASN A 479 -32.08 3.49 5.28
N LYS A 480 -31.73 3.91 4.06
CA LYS A 480 -32.41 5.05 3.40
C LYS A 480 -33.90 4.82 3.20
N LYS A 481 -34.30 3.62 2.75
CA LYS A 481 -35.72 3.27 2.60
C LYS A 481 -36.45 3.30 3.93
N THR A 482 -35.84 2.78 4.99
CA THR A 482 -36.41 2.83 6.35
C THR A 482 -36.55 4.28 6.84
N GLU A 483 -35.55 5.13 6.60
CA GLU A 483 -35.60 6.57 6.93
C GLU A 483 -36.70 7.31 6.14
N GLU A 484 -36.87 7.01 4.85
CA GLU A 484 -37.96 7.56 4.02
C GLU A 484 -39.34 7.10 4.53
N GLU A 485 -39.49 5.82 4.87
CA GLU A 485 -40.75 5.28 5.43
C GLU A 485 -41.07 5.88 6.81
N GLU A 486 -40.07 6.16 7.65
CA GLU A 486 -40.26 6.85 8.94
C GLU A 486 -40.63 8.32 8.76
N LEU A 487 -40.04 9.00 7.77
CA LEU A 487 -40.36 10.38 7.44
C LEU A 487 -41.80 10.52 6.93
N ASP A 488 -42.24 9.62 6.05
CA ASP A 488 -43.62 9.60 5.54
C ASP A 488 -44.64 9.33 6.65
N LYS A 489 -44.35 8.41 7.57
CA LYS A 489 -45.21 8.16 8.75
C LYS A 489 -45.31 9.40 9.64
N THR A 490 -44.21 10.14 9.78
CA THR A 490 -44.17 11.36 10.60
C THR A 490 -44.98 12.48 9.95
N LEU A 491 -44.81 12.70 8.65
CA LEU A 491 -45.58 13.67 7.87
C LEU A 491 -47.09 13.37 7.91
N LEU A 492 -47.48 12.10 7.74
CA LEU A 492 -48.88 11.68 7.83
C LEU A 492 -49.46 11.93 9.22
N PHE A 493 -48.68 11.69 10.28
CA PHE A 493 -49.11 11.97 11.66
C PHE A 493 -49.29 13.48 11.90
N GLU A 494 -48.39 14.32 11.37
CA GLU A 494 -48.50 15.78 11.47
C GLU A 494 -49.73 16.32 10.73
N GLU A 495 -50.05 15.79 9.54
CA GLU A 495 -51.27 16.14 8.80
C GLU A 495 -52.53 15.76 9.58
N GLN A 496 -52.58 14.56 10.16
CA GLN A 496 -53.69 14.15 11.02
C GLN A 496 -53.87 15.08 12.23
N GLN A 497 -52.79 15.52 12.85
CA GLN A 497 -52.83 16.48 13.97
C GLN A 497 -53.33 17.87 13.54
N LYS A 498 -52.96 18.33 12.34
CA LYS A 498 -53.50 19.58 11.77
C LYS A 498 -54.99 19.47 11.51
N GLN A 499 -55.44 18.37 10.91
CA GLN A 499 -56.87 18.13 10.65
C GLN A 499 -57.67 18.11 11.96
N LEU A 500 -57.17 17.43 12.99
CA LEU A 500 -57.78 17.40 14.33
C LEU A 500 -57.86 18.79 14.98
N LYS A 501 -56.86 19.66 14.78
CA LYS A 501 -56.90 21.05 15.25
C LYS A 501 -57.95 21.87 14.51
N GLU A 502 -58.05 21.75 13.19
CA GLU A 502 -59.08 22.43 12.41
C GLU A 502 -60.48 21.98 12.80
N ASP A 503 -60.70 20.67 12.96
CA ASP A 503 -61.98 20.12 13.40
C ASP A 503 -62.37 20.62 14.79
N LYS A 504 -61.42 20.68 15.74
CA LYS A 504 -61.65 21.28 17.07
C LYS A 504 -62.03 22.76 16.96
N ASN A 505 -61.34 23.54 16.13
CA ASN A 505 -61.66 24.96 15.94
C ASN A 505 -63.06 25.15 15.33
N ASN A 506 -63.42 24.33 14.35
CA ASN A 506 -64.76 24.33 13.73
C ASN A 506 -65.86 23.97 14.74
N ILE A 507 -65.59 23.04 15.67
CA ILE A 507 -66.52 22.70 16.76
C ILE A 507 -66.69 23.90 17.71
N ILE A 508 -65.60 24.53 18.14
CA ILE A 508 -65.63 25.71 19.01
C ILE A 508 -66.42 26.85 18.36
N GLU A 509 -66.24 27.09 17.06
CA GLU A 509 -66.98 28.12 16.34
C GLU A 509 -68.48 27.81 16.25
N LYS A 510 -68.84 26.53 16.04
CA LYS A 510 -70.24 26.07 16.09
C LYS A 510 -70.85 26.26 17.48
N GLU A 511 -70.11 25.99 18.55
CA GLU A 511 -70.57 26.23 19.92
C GLU A 511 -70.77 27.72 20.22
N LYS A 512 -69.85 28.59 19.78
CA LYS A 512 -70.03 30.05 19.89
C LYS A 512 -71.30 30.53 19.17
N LYS A 513 -71.57 30.01 17.96
CA LYS A 513 -72.80 30.30 17.20
C LYS A 513 -74.06 29.72 17.86
N ARG A 514 -73.96 28.63 18.63
CA ARG A 514 -75.06 28.13 19.46
C ARG A 514 -75.32 29.06 20.64
N HIS A 515 -74.28 29.42 21.39
CA HIS A 515 -74.42 30.28 22.55
C HIS A 515 -74.96 31.68 22.19
N ALA A 516 -74.54 32.25 21.05
CA ALA A 516 -75.10 33.51 20.54
C ALA A 516 -76.59 33.40 20.18
N ALA A 517 -77.01 32.28 19.58
CA ALA A 517 -78.42 32.03 19.27
C ALA A 517 -79.26 31.86 20.55
N ASP A 518 -78.73 31.20 21.57
CA ASP A 518 -79.41 31.03 22.86
C ASP A 518 -79.56 32.38 23.60
N LYS A 519 -78.55 33.25 23.52
CA LYS A 519 -78.65 34.63 24.04
C LYS A 519 -79.72 35.44 23.33
N LEU A 520 -79.79 35.36 21.99
CA LEU A 520 -80.82 36.03 21.20
C LEU A 520 -82.23 35.49 21.52
N PHE A 521 -82.36 34.18 21.72
CA PHE A 521 -83.62 33.57 22.14
C PHE A 521 -84.06 34.05 23.53
N PHE A 522 -83.13 34.15 24.48
CA PHE A 522 -83.42 34.65 25.82
C PHE A 522 -83.81 36.14 25.80
N GLU A 523 -83.08 36.96 25.05
CA GLU A 523 -83.36 38.39 24.87
C GLU A 523 -84.72 38.62 24.19
N ALA A 524 -85.03 37.87 23.13
CA ALA A 524 -86.32 37.95 22.45
C ALA A 524 -87.48 37.58 23.39
N ASN A 525 -87.33 36.52 24.20
CA ASN A 525 -88.34 36.15 25.20
C ASN A 525 -88.50 37.18 26.32
N LYS A 526 -87.41 37.83 26.75
CA LYS A 526 -87.45 38.91 27.74
C LYS A 526 -88.20 40.13 27.18
N ARG A 527 -87.86 40.55 25.95
CA ARG A 527 -88.53 41.66 25.25
C ARG A 527 -90.00 41.37 25.02
N LEU A 528 -90.36 40.15 24.61
CA LEU A 528 -91.75 39.75 24.44
C LEU A 528 -92.54 39.88 25.75
N LYS A 529 -91.99 39.40 26.87
CA LYS A 529 -92.63 39.52 28.20
C LYS A 529 -92.85 40.97 28.62
N THR A 530 -91.85 41.85 28.41
CA THR A 530 -91.94 43.27 28.76
C THR A 530 -92.86 44.06 27.83
N ALA A 531 -92.87 43.75 26.54
CA ALA A 531 -93.75 44.39 25.56
C ALA A 531 -95.23 44.02 25.79
N VAL A 532 -95.50 42.75 26.13
CA VAL A 532 -96.84 42.28 26.52
C VAL A 532 -97.33 42.94 27.80
N SER A 533 -96.48 43.10 28.82
CA SER A 533 -96.87 43.79 30.06
C SER A 533 -97.16 45.28 29.86
N ASN A 534 -96.57 45.90 28.84
CA ASN A 534 -96.70 47.34 28.55
C ASN A 534 -97.70 47.64 27.41
N ASN A 535 -98.41 46.62 26.89
CA ASN A 535 -99.37 46.72 25.78
C ASN A 535 -98.79 47.37 24.50
N ASN A 536 -97.49 47.21 24.25
CA ASN A 536 -96.80 47.78 23.10
C ASN A 536 -96.75 46.79 21.92
N ILE A 537 -97.75 46.87 21.03
CA ILE A 537 -97.95 45.91 19.93
C ILE A 537 -96.78 45.89 18.94
N ALA A 538 -96.17 47.04 18.65
CA ALA A 538 -95.03 47.12 17.71
C ALA A 538 -93.80 46.35 18.21
N GLU A 539 -93.58 46.33 19.52
CA GLU A 539 -92.43 45.67 20.13
C GLU A 539 -92.65 44.15 20.29
N VAL A 540 -93.91 43.72 20.39
CA VAL A 540 -94.32 42.31 20.31
C VAL A 540 -94.03 41.72 18.93
N GLU A 541 -94.36 42.44 17.85
CA GLU A 541 -94.07 41.97 16.48
C GLU A 541 -92.57 41.81 16.21
N ILE A 542 -91.74 42.72 16.71
CA ILE A 542 -90.27 42.64 16.59
C ILE A 542 -89.74 41.41 17.36
N ALA A 543 -90.21 41.19 18.59
CA ALA A 543 -89.80 40.03 19.38
C ALA A 543 -90.26 38.70 18.75
N GLN A 544 -91.46 38.66 18.15
CA GLN A 544 -91.98 37.50 17.43
C GLN A 544 -91.12 37.19 16.18
N ALA A 545 -90.78 38.20 15.39
CA ALA A 545 -89.91 38.03 14.22
C ALA A 545 -88.51 37.51 14.60
N MET A 546 -87.97 37.95 15.75
CA MET A 546 -86.70 37.42 16.28
C MET A 546 -86.81 35.93 16.64
N LEU A 547 -87.91 35.51 17.28
CA LEU A 547 -88.14 34.11 17.63
C LEU A 547 -88.32 33.21 16.40
N ASP A 548 -89.05 33.68 15.39
CA ASP A 548 -89.24 32.94 14.13
C ASP A 548 -87.92 32.78 13.37
N GLY A 549 -87.06 33.80 13.39
CA GLY A 549 -85.71 33.73 12.85
C GLY A 549 -84.84 32.65 13.53
N VAL A 550 -84.91 32.56 14.86
CA VAL A 550 -84.18 31.54 15.66
C VAL A 550 -84.74 30.13 15.40
N ASN A 551 -86.07 29.98 15.29
CA ASN A 551 -86.72 28.70 15.09
C ASN A 551 -86.46 28.11 13.69
N ASN A 552 -86.53 28.95 12.64
CA ASN A 552 -86.17 28.57 11.27
C ASN A 552 -84.71 28.10 11.16
N ASN A 553 -83.80 28.78 11.87
CA ASN A 553 -82.38 28.37 11.90
C ASN A 553 -82.20 27.02 12.63
N SER A 554 -83.01 26.76 13.66
CA SER A 554 -82.98 25.49 14.41
C SER A 554 -83.50 24.31 13.58
N GLN A 555 -84.54 24.50 12.76
CA GLN A 555 -85.02 23.47 11.82
C GLN A 555 -84.02 23.18 10.71
N ARG A 556 -83.38 24.21 10.12
CA ARG A 556 -82.29 24.03 9.14
C ARG A 556 -81.13 23.22 9.72
N ARG A 557 -80.79 23.45 11.00
CA ARG A 557 -79.75 22.69 11.73
C ARG A 557 -80.12 21.22 11.94
N ARG A 558 -81.35 20.90 12.38
CA ARG A 558 -81.81 19.49 12.51
C ARG A 558 -81.72 18.72 11.19
N ASN A 559 -81.96 19.39 10.07
CA ASN A 559 -81.81 18.79 8.73
C ASN A 559 -80.34 18.58 8.33
N GLN A 560 -79.42 19.48 8.71
CA GLN A 560 -77.99 19.28 8.50
C GLN A 560 -77.43 18.13 9.37
N GLU A 561 -77.83 18.02 10.64
CA GLU A 561 -77.37 16.94 11.54
C GLU A 561 -77.87 15.55 11.09
N LYS A 562 -79.07 15.45 10.52
CA LYS A 562 -79.56 14.21 9.89
C LYS A 562 -78.72 13.82 8.67
N ARG A 563 -78.28 14.79 7.85
CA ARG A 563 -77.42 14.55 6.69
C ARG A 563 -76.01 14.10 7.09
N SER A 564 -75.39 14.71 8.11
CA SER A 564 -74.06 14.31 8.58
C SER A 564 -74.06 12.93 9.25
N ARG A 565 -75.11 12.54 10.00
CA ARG A 565 -75.27 11.17 10.53
C ARG A 565 -75.39 10.12 9.41
N HIS A 566 -75.95 10.48 8.26
CA HIS A 566 -76.03 9.60 7.09
C HIS A 566 -74.66 9.40 6.44
N SER A 567 -73.85 10.46 6.33
CA SER A 567 -72.49 10.39 5.78
C SER A 567 -71.50 9.62 6.69
N SER A 568 -71.55 9.76 8.02
CA SER A 568 -70.68 8.98 8.92
C SER A 568 -70.93 7.47 8.87
N LYS A 569 -72.19 7.04 8.64
CA LYS A 569 -72.51 5.61 8.42
C LYS A 569 -71.93 5.05 7.12
N TYR A 570 -71.70 5.89 6.12
CA TYR A 570 -71.07 5.49 4.85
C TYR A 570 -69.54 5.40 4.95
N ILE A 571 -68.90 6.25 5.76
CA ILE A 571 -67.43 6.25 5.97
C ILE A 571 -66.99 5.01 6.77
N GLY A 572 -67.69 4.67 7.86
CA GLY A 572 -67.37 3.46 8.65
C GLY A 572 -67.56 2.13 7.90
N LYS A 573 -68.31 2.12 6.79
CA LYS A 573 -68.41 0.94 5.89
C LYS A 573 -67.23 0.81 4.93
N LYS A 574 -66.48 1.89 4.66
CA LYS A 574 -65.29 1.87 3.79
C LYS A 574 -64.02 1.48 4.55
N GLU A 575 -63.84 1.93 5.80
CA GLU A 575 -62.68 1.55 6.62
C GLU A 575 -62.64 0.04 6.94
N ASN A 576 -63.79 -0.57 7.22
CA ASN A 576 -63.91 -2.02 7.40
C ASN A 576 -63.62 -2.86 6.13
N LYS A 577 -63.55 -2.22 4.96
CA LYS A 577 -63.19 -2.87 3.69
C LYS A 577 -61.70 -2.73 3.33
N ALA A 578 -60.96 -1.86 4.01
CA ALA A 578 -59.52 -1.63 3.77
C ALA A 578 -58.62 -2.36 4.78
N HIS A 579 -59.18 -2.91 5.87
CA HIS A 579 -58.50 -3.78 6.85
C HIS A 579 -58.74 -5.28 6.62
N ARG A 580 -59.40 -5.66 5.53
CA ARG A 580 -59.42 -7.02 4.97
C ARG A 580 -58.67 -7.00 3.66
#